data_AF-A0A4Y1ZFJ1-F1
#
_entry.id   AF-A0A4Y1ZFJ1-F1
#
_cell.length_a   1.000
_cell.length_b   1.000
_cell.length_c   1.000
_cell.angle_alpha   90.00
_cell.angle_beta   90.00
_cell.angle_gamma   90.00
#
_symmetry.space_group_name_H-M   'P 1'
#
loop_
_entity.id
_entity.type
_entity.pdbx_description
1 polymer ?
#
loop_
_entity_poly.entity_id
_entity_poly.type
_entity_poly.pdbx_seq_one_letter_code
_entity_poly.pdbx_strand_id
1 'polypeptide(L)'
;MRGRSYLLRGTTPLSQRYVGNAFIFDEEEKKFVLKTYSDQARFTKITDPIYNQASENKLDQMQLVDLKTWLRGDILTVADRMTMAHSLELRVPFLDVHVFEAARTLPTALRTGEGTTKYAFREAMRGIVPDSILFRKKLGFPVPIRIWLKDELHDWAVNLIHDSHTDALINKSYALKLLDDHCSGKADNSRKIWTILMFMLWHQIFIEKTVTVHPEPAFQV
;
A
#
# COMPACT_ATOMS: atom_id res chain seq x y z
N MET A 1 -11.67 -14.92 -13.64
CA MET A 1 -11.17 -15.07 -15.04
C MET A 1 -9.73 -14.60 -15.12
N ARG A 2 -8.78 -15.47 -15.50
CA ARG A 2 -7.40 -15.06 -15.79
C ARG A 2 -7.42 -14.05 -16.95
N GLY A 3 -6.62 -12.99 -16.90
CA GLY A 3 -6.55 -11.99 -17.99
C GLY A 3 -7.40 -10.73 -17.80
N ARG A 4 -8.46 -10.75 -16.98
CA ARG A 4 -9.32 -9.56 -16.73
C ARG A 4 -8.50 -8.33 -16.30
N SER A 5 -7.54 -8.52 -15.39
CA SER A 5 -6.67 -7.44 -14.91
C SER A 5 -5.75 -6.88 -16.01
N TYR A 6 -5.38 -7.67 -17.01
CA TYR A 6 -4.59 -7.18 -18.16
C TYR A 6 -5.44 -6.33 -19.09
N LEU A 7 -6.68 -6.77 -19.38
CA LEU A 7 -7.65 -6.00 -20.15
C LEU A 7 -7.93 -4.65 -19.48
N LEU A 8 -8.27 -4.65 -18.20
CA LEU A 8 -8.48 -3.42 -17.42
C LEU A 8 -7.26 -2.48 -17.45
N ARG A 9 -6.04 -3.01 -17.39
CA ARG A 9 -4.82 -2.17 -17.49
C ARG A 9 -4.62 -1.57 -18.88
N GLY A 10 -5.05 -2.27 -19.92
CA GLY A 10 -4.95 -1.84 -21.31
C GLY A 10 -6.05 -0.86 -21.74
N THR A 11 -7.25 -0.98 -21.17
CA THR A 11 -8.43 -0.23 -21.60
C THR A 11 -8.82 0.93 -20.67
N THR A 12 -8.37 0.92 -19.41
CA THR A 12 -8.67 2.00 -18.46
C THR A 12 -7.52 3.02 -18.42
N PRO A 13 -7.82 4.33 -18.59
CA PRO A 13 -6.83 5.40 -18.47
C PRO A 13 -6.05 5.30 -17.16
N LEU A 14 -4.75 5.62 -17.20
CA LEU A 14 -3.87 5.46 -16.05
C LEU A 14 -4.38 6.22 -14.82
N SER A 15 -4.85 7.45 -15.00
CA SER A 15 -5.42 8.31 -13.94
C SER A 15 -6.64 7.72 -13.23
N GLN A 16 -7.36 6.81 -13.89
CA GLN A 16 -8.56 6.17 -13.34
C GLN A 16 -8.27 4.85 -12.64
N ARG A 17 -7.02 4.35 -12.69
CA ARG A 17 -6.67 3.03 -12.13
C ARG A 17 -5.38 2.97 -11.33
N TYR A 18 -4.54 4.01 -11.38
CA TYR A 18 -3.28 4.06 -10.66
C TYR A 18 -3.32 5.19 -9.65
N VAL A 19 -3.31 4.81 -8.37
CA VAL A 19 -3.20 5.74 -7.24
C VAL A 19 -1.95 5.44 -6.40
N GLY A 20 -1.04 4.65 -6.99
CA GLY A 20 0.07 3.99 -6.32
C GLY A 20 -0.22 2.54 -5.96
N ASN A 21 0.68 1.94 -5.18
CA ASN A 21 0.63 0.51 -4.81
C ASN A 21 -0.55 0.15 -3.89
N ALA A 22 -1.28 1.14 -3.36
CA ALA A 22 -2.34 1.02 -2.36
C ALA A 22 -3.77 1.17 -2.91
N PHE A 23 -4.04 0.74 -4.15
CA PHE A 23 -5.41 0.65 -4.65
C PHE A 23 -6.14 -0.56 -4.03
N ILE A 24 -6.80 -0.36 -2.88
CA ILE A 24 -7.42 -1.44 -2.09
C ILE A 24 -8.88 -1.70 -2.48
N PHE A 25 -9.68 -0.64 -2.53
CA PHE A 25 -11.09 -0.66 -2.91
C PHE A 25 -11.30 0.31 -4.06
N ASP A 26 -11.97 -0.14 -5.12
CA ASP A 26 -12.47 0.79 -6.13
C ASP A 26 -13.72 1.55 -5.64
N GLU A 27 -14.17 2.54 -6.41
CA GLU A 27 -15.30 3.39 -6.01
C GLU A 27 -16.64 2.62 -5.89
N GLU A 28 -16.81 1.52 -6.62
CA GLU A 28 -18.01 0.69 -6.49
C GLU A 28 -17.92 -0.17 -5.22
N GLU A 29 -16.75 -0.76 -4.95
CA GLU A 29 -16.51 -1.55 -3.75
C GLU A 29 -16.65 -0.73 -2.47
N LYS A 30 -16.24 0.55 -2.49
CA LYS A 30 -16.42 1.46 -1.35
C LYS A 30 -17.88 1.60 -0.92
N LYS A 31 -18.85 1.53 -1.84
CA LYS A 31 -20.30 1.61 -1.52
C LYS A 31 -20.78 0.44 -0.67
N PHE A 32 -20.13 -0.72 -0.78
CA PHE A 32 -20.46 -1.89 0.02
C PHE A 32 -19.80 -1.85 1.41
N VAL A 33 -18.63 -1.21 1.51
CA VAL A 33 -17.86 -1.10 2.76
C VAL A 33 -18.33 0.08 3.62
N LEU A 34 -18.50 1.25 3.03
CA LEU A 34 -18.81 2.49 3.74
C LEU A 34 -20.32 2.71 3.80
N LYS A 35 -20.88 2.94 4.99
CA LYS A 35 -22.29 3.35 5.13
C LYS A 35 -22.52 4.82 4.75
N THR A 36 -21.45 5.60 4.73
CA THR A 36 -21.46 7.05 4.45
C THR A 36 -20.75 7.39 3.15
N TYR A 37 -20.74 6.46 2.18
CA TYR A 37 -20.12 6.70 0.87
C TYR A 37 -20.68 7.98 0.24
N SER A 38 -19.78 8.77 -0.35
CA SER A 38 -20.12 9.98 -1.10
C SER A 38 -19.24 10.07 -2.34
N ASP A 39 -19.85 10.36 -3.49
CA ASP A 39 -19.11 10.65 -4.73
C ASP A 39 -18.24 11.91 -4.61
N GLN A 40 -18.44 12.71 -3.57
CA GLN A 40 -17.54 13.81 -3.26
C GLN A 40 -16.21 13.35 -2.66
N ALA A 41 -16.06 12.08 -2.26
CA ALA A 41 -14.86 11.53 -1.62
C ALA A 41 -14.05 10.59 -2.54
N ARG A 42 -14.25 10.68 -3.87
CA ARG A 42 -13.52 9.87 -4.86
C ARG A 42 -12.02 10.10 -4.79
N PHE A 43 -11.23 9.04 -5.00
CA PHE A 43 -9.77 9.15 -4.96
C PHE A 43 -9.22 10.10 -6.02
N THR A 44 -9.93 10.25 -7.15
CA THR A 44 -9.50 11.09 -8.28
C THR A 44 -9.39 12.56 -7.88
N LYS A 45 -10.14 13.04 -6.88
CA LYS A 45 -9.96 14.40 -6.36
C LYS A 45 -8.56 14.66 -5.79
N ILE A 46 -7.88 13.61 -5.31
CA ILE A 46 -6.52 13.68 -4.78
C ILE A 46 -5.51 13.51 -5.93
N THR A 47 -5.75 12.56 -6.84
CA THR A 47 -4.77 12.21 -7.88
C THR A 47 -4.84 13.06 -9.14
N ASP A 48 -6.02 13.57 -9.53
CA ASP A 48 -6.19 14.36 -10.77
C ASP A 48 -5.31 15.62 -10.79
N PRO A 49 -5.21 16.42 -9.70
CA PRO A 49 -4.28 17.54 -9.68
C PRO A 49 -2.82 17.13 -9.87
N ILE A 50 -2.44 15.91 -9.45
CA ILE A 50 -1.10 15.36 -9.62
C ILE A 50 -0.89 14.92 -11.07
N TYR A 51 -1.87 14.22 -11.66
CA TYR A 51 -1.84 13.82 -13.06
C TYR A 51 -1.78 15.00 -14.01
N ASN A 52 -2.48 16.10 -13.71
CA ASN A 52 -2.45 17.33 -14.50
C ASN A 52 -1.07 18.03 -14.52
N GLN A 53 -0.19 17.70 -13.56
CA GLN A 53 1.19 18.23 -13.50
C GLN A 53 2.21 17.29 -14.14
N ALA A 54 1.82 16.06 -14.46
CA ALA A 54 2.73 15.06 -14.97
C ALA A 54 2.93 15.23 -16.49
N SER A 55 4.09 14.80 -16.98
CA SER A 55 4.34 14.68 -18.42
C SER A 55 3.41 13.65 -19.07
N GLU A 56 3.41 13.58 -20.41
CA GLU A 56 2.67 12.54 -21.14
C GLU A 56 3.24 11.12 -20.97
N ASN A 57 4.49 11.00 -20.52
CA ASN A 57 5.12 9.71 -20.28
C ASN A 57 4.45 8.99 -19.09
N LYS A 58 3.91 7.80 -19.36
CA LYS A 58 3.18 6.99 -18.36
C LYS A 58 4.03 6.59 -17.15
N LEU A 59 5.33 6.32 -17.33
CA LEU A 59 6.22 5.97 -16.22
C LEU A 59 6.41 7.19 -15.30
N ASP A 60 6.63 8.36 -15.89
CA ASP A 60 6.78 9.62 -15.13
C ASP A 60 5.49 9.97 -14.38
N GLN A 61 4.32 9.74 -14.99
CA GLN A 61 3.02 9.89 -14.33
C GLN A 61 2.90 8.99 -13.09
N MET A 62 3.22 7.69 -13.22
CA MET A 62 3.17 6.76 -12.10
C MET A 62 4.13 7.18 -10.98
N GLN A 63 5.36 7.54 -11.33
CA GLN A 63 6.37 7.97 -10.37
C GLN A 63 5.98 9.26 -9.65
N LEU A 64 5.39 10.24 -10.34
CA LEU A 64 4.95 11.47 -9.72
C LEU A 64 3.82 11.24 -8.72
N VAL A 65 2.86 10.36 -9.06
CA VAL A 65 1.81 9.93 -8.13
C VAL A 65 2.44 9.28 -6.91
N ASP A 66 3.32 8.30 -7.09
CA ASP A 66 3.99 7.62 -5.97
C ASP A 66 4.77 8.59 -5.09
N LEU A 67 5.53 9.53 -5.66
CA LEU A 67 6.26 10.56 -4.91
C LEU A 67 5.34 11.43 -4.06
N LYS A 68 4.18 11.82 -4.59
CA LYS A 68 3.24 12.75 -3.94
C LYS A 68 2.20 12.06 -3.04
N THR A 69 2.02 10.74 -3.14
CA THR A 69 1.08 9.99 -2.31
C THR A 69 1.80 8.92 -1.49
N TRP A 70 2.21 7.83 -2.13
CA TRP A 70 2.68 6.62 -1.49
C TRP A 70 4.01 6.78 -0.74
N LEU A 71 4.98 7.50 -1.31
CA LEU A 71 6.30 7.66 -0.71
C LEU A 71 6.21 8.36 0.64
N ARG A 72 5.60 9.55 0.67
CA ARG A 72 5.52 10.38 1.88
C ARG A 72 4.39 10.00 2.84
N GLY A 73 3.32 9.37 2.35
CA GLY A 73 2.12 9.08 3.12
C GLY A 73 1.96 7.62 3.57
N ASP A 74 2.83 6.73 3.12
CA ASP A 74 2.80 5.31 3.48
C ASP A 74 4.20 4.83 3.83
N ILE A 75 5.04 4.48 2.85
CA ILE A 75 6.28 3.74 3.10
C ILE A 75 7.26 4.47 4.02
N LEU A 76 7.44 5.79 3.87
CA LEU A 76 8.30 6.57 4.77
C LEU A 76 7.69 6.77 6.15
N THR A 77 6.38 7.01 6.22
CA THR A 77 5.69 7.21 7.49
C THR A 77 5.73 5.95 8.35
N VAL A 78 5.49 4.78 7.75
CA VAL A 78 5.54 3.51 8.47
C VAL A 78 6.96 3.24 8.95
N ALA A 79 7.96 3.40 8.08
CA ALA A 79 9.34 3.11 8.44
C ALA A 79 9.84 4.03 9.58
N ASP A 80 9.59 5.34 9.47
CA ASP A 80 9.94 6.32 10.50
C ASP A 80 9.25 6.05 11.85
N ARG A 81 7.92 5.87 11.85
CA ARG A 81 7.16 5.60 13.08
C ARG A 81 7.61 4.33 13.77
N MET A 82 7.88 3.27 13.01
CA MET A 82 8.29 1.99 13.57
C MET A 82 9.71 2.07 14.16
N THR A 83 10.66 2.71 13.49
CA THR A 83 12.02 2.82 14.05
C THR A 83 12.07 3.77 15.24
N MET A 84 11.39 4.92 15.17
CA MET A 84 11.38 5.89 16.25
C MET A 84 10.65 5.41 17.51
N ALA A 85 9.65 4.53 17.36
CA ALA A 85 9.03 3.83 18.49
C ALA A 85 10.03 2.99 19.30
N HIS A 86 11.17 2.63 18.72
CA HIS A 86 12.27 1.90 19.35
C HIS A 86 13.55 2.73 19.46
N SER A 87 13.46 4.07 19.37
CA SER A 87 14.61 4.99 19.42
C SER A 87 15.70 4.68 18.40
N LEU A 88 15.32 4.10 17.24
CA LEU A 88 16.22 3.82 16.13
C LEU A 88 16.04 4.87 15.03
N GLU A 89 17.15 5.46 14.59
CA GLU A 89 17.15 6.39 13.45
C GLU A 89 17.31 5.62 12.13
N LEU A 90 16.31 5.70 11.26
CA LEU A 90 16.37 5.14 9.91
C LEU A 90 16.98 6.14 8.92
N ARG A 91 17.90 5.67 8.07
CA ARG A 91 18.45 6.45 6.94
C ARG A 91 18.01 5.84 5.60
N VAL A 92 17.63 6.70 4.66
CA VAL A 92 17.09 6.32 3.33
C VAL A 92 17.97 6.87 2.20
N PRO A 93 19.18 6.33 1.98
CA PRO A 93 20.19 6.93 1.08
C PRO A 93 19.74 7.07 -0.38
N PHE A 94 18.81 6.23 -0.84
CA PHE A 94 18.25 6.34 -2.19
C PHE A 94 17.31 7.54 -2.39
N LEU A 95 16.91 8.21 -1.31
CA LEU A 95 16.13 9.45 -1.34
C LEU A 95 16.99 10.69 -1.09
N ASP A 96 18.31 10.54 -1.08
CA ASP A 96 19.21 11.69 -1.12
C ASP A 96 18.89 12.57 -2.34
N VAL A 97 18.97 13.90 -2.15
CA VAL A 97 18.62 14.88 -3.16
C VAL A 97 19.50 14.72 -4.40
N HIS A 98 20.80 14.48 -4.25
CA HIS A 98 21.71 14.32 -5.38
C HIS A 98 21.48 13.02 -6.13
N VAL A 99 21.14 11.94 -5.41
CA VAL A 99 20.73 10.67 -6.03
C VAL A 99 19.45 10.87 -6.86
N PHE A 100 18.47 11.59 -6.32
CA PHE A 100 17.24 11.90 -7.04
C PHE A 100 17.50 12.79 -8.27
N GLU A 101 18.30 13.84 -8.14
CA GLU A 101 18.67 14.74 -9.23
C GLU A 101 19.35 14.02 -10.39
N ALA A 102 20.22 13.03 -10.10
CA ALA A 102 20.77 12.16 -11.13
C ALA A 102 19.69 11.24 -11.72
N ALA A 103 18.93 10.54 -10.88
CA ALA A 103 17.96 9.53 -11.31
C ALA A 103 16.82 10.11 -12.17
N ARG A 104 16.35 11.33 -11.88
CA ARG A 104 15.25 11.99 -12.61
C ARG A 104 15.62 12.34 -14.06
N THR A 105 16.91 12.41 -14.39
CA THR A 105 17.38 12.71 -15.76
C THR A 105 17.49 11.45 -16.63
N LEU A 106 17.38 10.25 -16.05
CA LEU A 106 17.57 9.01 -16.77
C LEU A 106 16.45 8.79 -17.82
N PRO A 107 16.80 8.52 -19.09
CA PRO A 107 15.84 8.07 -20.10
C PRO A 107 15.02 6.88 -19.63
N THR A 108 13.77 6.77 -20.11
CA THR A 108 12.86 5.68 -19.71
C THR A 108 13.48 4.30 -19.93
N ALA A 109 14.19 4.09 -21.05
CA ALA A 109 14.87 2.82 -21.37
C ALA A 109 15.94 2.42 -20.34
N LEU A 110 16.59 3.40 -19.69
CA LEU A 110 17.57 3.15 -18.63
C LEU A 110 16.93 2.92 -17.26
N ARG A 111 15.68 3.34 -17.06
CA ARG A 111 14.89 3.05 -15.86
C ARG A 111 14.19 1.69 -15.96
N THR A 112 13.62 1.40 -17.12
CA THR A 112 12.93 0.15 -17.47
C THR A 112 13.31 -0.23 -18.90
N GLY A 113 14.16 -1.26 -19.06
CA GLY A 113 14.72 -1.68 -20.35
C GLY A 113 15.18 -3.12 -20.29
N GLU A 114 15.36 -3.76 -21.45
CA GLU A 114 15.85 -5.15 -21.56
C GLU A 114 15.07 -6.16 -20.70
N GLY A 115 13.74 -5.99 -20.64
CA GLY A 115 12.87 -6.86 -19.84
C GLY A 115 13.03 -6.73 -18.32
N THR A 116 13.79 -5.75 -17.83
CA THR A 116 14.02 -5.54 -16.39
C THR A 116 13.66 -4.12 -15.92
N THR A 117 13.50 -4.00 -14.61
CA THR A 117 13.39 -2.71 -13.91
C THR A 117 14.73 -2.34 -13.30
N LYS A 118 14.99 -1.03 -13.15
CA LYS A 118 16.21 -0.48 -12.54
C LYS A 118 17.45 -0.82 -13.37
N TYR A 119 17.34 -0.77 -14.70
CA TYR A 119 18.39 -1.24 -15.63
C TYR A 119 19.74 -0.54 -15.36
N ALA A 120 19.78 0.79 -15.43
CA ALA A 120 21.02 1.55 -15.18
C ALA A 120 21.58 1.32 -13.78
N PHE A 121 20.71 1.19 -12.77
CA PHE A 121 21.15 0.90 -11.40
C PHE A 121 21.77 -0.49 -11.28
N ARG A 122 21.23 -1.50 -11.98
CA ARG A 122 21.84 -2.83 -12.04
C ARG A 122 23.22 -2.73 -12.71
N GLU A 123 23.32 -2.12 -13.89
CA GLU A 123 24.61 -1.97 -14.57
C GLU A 123 25.65 -1.24 -13.72
N ALA A 124 25.25 -0.18 -13.00
CA ALA A 124 26.15 0.55 -12.10
C ALA A 124 26.67 -0.31 -10.92
N MET A 125 25.95 -1.37 -10.52
CA MET A 125 26.35 -2.28 -9.44
C MET A 125 27.14 -3.50 -9.93
N ARG A 126 27.36 -3.65 -11.25
CA ARG A 126 28.12 -4.76 -11.82
C ARG A 126 29.55 -4.75 -11.28
N GLY A 127 30.01 -5.91 -10.82
CA GLY A 127 31.33 -6.06 -10.18
C GLY A 127 31.40 -5.58 -8.72
N ILE A 128 30.37 -4.89 -8.21
CA ILE A 128 30.25 -4.51 -6.79
C ILE A 128 29.46 -5.57 -6.03
N VAL A 129 28.38 -6.08 -6.61
CA VAL A 129 27.57 -7.17 -6.04
C VAL A 129 27.64 -8.43 -6.90
N PRO A 130 27.45 -9.63 -6.32
CA PRO A 130 27.40 -10.87 -7.10
C PRO A 130 26.30 -10.85 -8.14
N ASP A 131 26.54 -11.51 -9.27
CA ASP A 131 25.57 -11.63 -10.37
C ASP A 131 24.22 -12.23 -9.92
N SER A 132 24.25 -13.12 -8.92
CA SER A 132 23.03 -13.70 -8.33
C SER A 132 22.13 -12.65 -7.68
N ILE A 133 22.68 -11.57 -7.13
CA ILE A 133 21.95 -10.41 -6.60
C ILE A 133 21.57 -9.47 -7.74
N LEU A 134 22.50 -9.25 -8.68
CA LEU A 134 22.32 -8.38 -9.83
C LEU A 134 21.17 -8.80 -10.74
N PHE A 135 20.92 -10.09 -10.92
CA PHE A 135 19.84 -10.63 -11.75
C PHE A 135 18.62 -11.13 -10.96
N ARG A 136 18.65 -10.97 -9.63
CA ARG A 136 17.51 -11.37 -8.78
C ARG A 136 16.25 -10.62 -9.20
N LYS A 137 15.15 -11.39 -9.34
CA LYS A 137 13.81 -10.84 -9.56
C LYS A 137 13.41 -9.97 -8.37
N LYS A 138 12.71 -8.86 -8.63
CA LYS A 138 12.21 -7.97 -7.57
C LYS A 138 11.32 -8.78 -6.62
N LEU A 139 11.69 -8.81 -5.35
CA LEU A 139 10.90 -9.37 -4.28
C LEU A 139 10.57 -8.23 -3.31
N GLY A 140 9.31 -8.10 -2.94
CA GLY A 140 8.91 -7.16 -1.89
C GLY A 140 9.20 -7.73 -0.50
N PHE A 141 8.64 -7.09 0.52
CA PHE A 141 8.61 -7.59 1.89
C PHE A 141 7.16 -7.98 2.23
N PRO A 142 6.66 -9.12 1.72
CA PRO A 142 5.28 -9.50 1.96
C PRO A 142 5.10 -9.86 3.44
N VAL A 143 4.20 -9.16 4.13
CA VAL A 143 3.71 -9.59 5.44
C VAL A 143 2.70 -10.71 5.21
N PRO A 144 2.79 -11.86 5.89
CA PRO A 144 1.95 -13.03 5.62
C PRO A 144 0.52 -12.91 6.18
N ILE A 145 -0.08 -11.71 6.13
CA ILE A 145 -1.45 -11.41 6.57
C ILE A 145 -2.47 -12.35 5.93
N ARG A 146 -2.25 -12.74 4.66
CA ARG A 146 -3.08 -13.71 3.94
C ARG A 146 -3.16 -15.09 4.62
N ILE A 147 -2.08 -15.50 5.27
CA ILE A 147 -2.01 -16.78 5.98
C ILE A 147 -2.58 -16.57 7.38
N TRP A 148 -2.13 -15.52 8.06
CA TRP A 148 -2.54 -15.20 9.43
C TRP A 148 -4.05 -14.98 9.59
N LEU A 149 -4.71 -14.26 8.68
CA LEU A 149 -6.15 -14.05 8.74
C LEU A 149 -6.99 -15.32 8.61
N LYS A 150 -6.40 -16.43 8.14
CA LYS A 150 -7.08 -17.72 8.02
C LYS A 150 -6.90 -18.62 9.24
N ASP A 151 -6.03 -18.22 10.15
CA ASP A 151 -5.56 -19.03 11.26
C ASP A 151 -5.36 -18.13 12.49
N GLU A 152 -4.11 -17.87 12.89
CA GLU A 152 -3.76 -17.14 14.12
C GLU A 152 -4.46 -15.79 14.36
N LEU A 153 -4.83 -15.05 13.32
CA LEU A 153 -5.50 -13.75 13.43
C LEU A 153 -7.00 -13.80 13.09
N HIS A 154 -7.56 -14.98 12.79
CA HIS A 154 -8.96 -15.11 12.40
C HIS A 154 -9.90 -14.61 13.52
N ASP A 155 -9.78 -15.19 14.72
CA ASP A 155 -10.69 -14.87 15.83
C ASP A 155 -10.50 -13.43 16.31
N TRP A 156 -9.25 -12.95 16.30
CA TRP A 156 -8.96 -11.53 16.57
C TRP A 156 -9.66 -10.61 15.56
N ALA A 157 -9.62 -10.93 14.28
CA ALA A 157 -10.28 -10.15 13.24
C ALA A 157 -11.80 -10.17 13.40
N VAL A 158 -12.40 -11.33 13.69
CA VAL A 158 -13.84 -11.47 13.94
C VAL A 158 -14.25 -10.62 15.14
N ASN A 159 -13.57 -10.76 16.27
CA ASN A 159 -13.87 -10.01 17.49
C ASN A 159 -13.71 -8.50 17.27
N LEU A 160 -12.61 -8.06 16.64
CA LEU A 160 -12.41 -6.64 16.33
C LEU A 160 -13.54 -6.07 15.46
N ILE A 161 -14.03 -6.82 14.47
CA ILE A 161 -15.15 -6.39 13.63
C ILE A 161 -16.45 -6.28 14.45
N HIS A 162 -16.71 -7.21 15.36
CA HIS A 162 -17.90 -7.18 16.21
C HIS A 162 -17.85 -6.04 17.22
N ASP A 163 -16.73 -5.90 17.92
CA ASP A 163 -16.57 -5.04 19.09
C ASP A 163 -16.33 -3.57 18.75
N SER A 164 -15.84 -3.24 17.55
CA SER A 164 -15.61 -1.84 17.18
C SER A 164 -16.93 -1.06 17.07
N HIS A 165 -17.05 0.11 17.69
CA HIS A 165 -18.24 0.98 17.57
C HIS A 165 -18.27 1.78 16.25
N THR A 166 -17.95 1.14 15.13
CA THR A 166 -17.87 1.74 13.79
C THR A 166 -19.14 1.54 12.96
N ASP A 167 -20.24 1.11 13.56
CA ASP A 167 -21.50 0.78 12.87
C ASP A 167 -22.07 1.93 12.04
N ALA A 168 -21.82 3.18 12.40
CA ALA A 168 -22.25 4.34 11.61
C ALA A 168 -21.42 4.56 10.34
N LEU A 169 -20.21 3.98 10.27
CA LEU A 169 -19.21 4.27 9.23
C LEU A 169 -18.98 3.07 8.32
N ILE A 170 -18.86 1.87 8.89
CA ILE A 170 -18.49 0.63 8.20
C ILE A 170 -19.65 -0.37 8.21
N ASN A 171 -19.88 -1.01 7.07
CA ASN A 171 -20.75 -2.17 6.95
C ASN A 171 -20.04 -3.43 7.48
N LYS A 172 -20.19 -3.69 8.79
CA LYS A 172 -19.60 -4.87 9.44
C LYS A 172 -19.99 -6.19 8.80
N SER A 173 -21.25 -6.33 8.34
CA SER A 173 -21.70 -7.55 7.67
C SER A 173 -20.91 -7.84 6.39
N TYR A 174 -20.58 -6.79 5.62
CA TYR A 174 -19.74 -6.91 4.44
C TYR A 174 -18.27 -7.19 4.80
N ALA A 175 -17.76 -6.59 5.88
CA ALA A 175 -16.41 -6.90 6.38
C ALA A 175 -16.26 -8.38 6.79
N LEU A 176 -17.21 -8.92 7.55
CA LEU A 176 -17.26 -10.34 7.91
C LEU A 176 -17.37 -11.24 6.67
N LYS A 177 -18.19 -10.82 5.70
CA LYS A 177 -18.30 -11.53 4.42
C LYS A 177 -16.95 -11.58 3.67
N LEU A 178 -16.21 -10.49 3.63
CA LEU A 178 -14.89 -10.46 2.99
C LEU A 178 -13.92 -11.43 3.68
N LEU A 179 -13.97 -11.50 5.02
CA LEU A 179 -13.17 -12.42 5.84
C LEU A 179 -13.55 -13.89 5.57
N ASP A 180 -14.84 -14.23 5.56
CA ASP A 180 -15.31 -15.58 5.24
C ASP A 180 -14.94 -16.02 3.81
N ASP A 181 -15.19 -15.16 2.81
CA ASP A 181 -14.79 -15.42 1.41
C ASP A 181 -13.24 -15.58 1.31
N HIS A 182 -12.47 -14.97 2.21
CA HIS A 182 -11.02 -15.15 2.25
C HIS A 182 -10.59 -16.49 2.84
N CYS A 183 -11.16 -16.84 4.00
CA CYS A 183 -10.82 -18.05 4.75
C CYS A 183 -11.22 -19.30 3.98
N SER A 184 -12.42 -19.31 3.39
CA SER A 184 -12.92 -20.36 2.49
C SER A 184 -12.14 -20.48 1.17
N GLY A 185 -11.24 -19.55 0.86
CA GLY A 185 -10.40 -19.59 -0.35
C GLY A 185 -11.11 -19.12 -1.62
N LYS A 186 -12.32 -18.56 -1.51
CA LYS A 186 -13.09 -18.03 -2.62
C LYS A 186 -12.46 -16.78 -3.25
N ALA A 187 -11.80 -15.93 -2.46
CA ALA A 187 -11.05 -14.78 -2.95
C ALA A 187 -9.85 -14.43 -2.04
N ASP A 188 -8.86 -13.70 -2.58
CA ASP A 188 -7.83 -13.08 -1.75
C ASP A 188 -8.26 -11.66 -1.35
N ASN A 189 -8.95 -11.55 -0.21
CA ASN A 189 -9.39 -10.27 0.36
C ASN A 189 -8.45 -9.76 1.47
N SER A 190 -7.29 -10.38 1.67
CA SER A 190 -6.39 -10.12 2.81
C SER A 190 -6.11 -8.63 3.02
N ARG A 191 -5.72 -7.91 1.95
CA ARG A 191 -5.44 -6.48 2.01
C ARG A 191 -6.67 -5.63 2.34
N LYS A 192 -7.84 -5.99 1.81
CA LYS A 192 -9.11 -5.29 2.04
C LYS A 192 -9.55 -5.41 3.48
N ILE A 193 -9.51 -6.63 4.01
CA ILE A 193 -9.80 -6.93 5.41
C ILE A 193 -8.84 -6.15 6.29
N TRP A 194 -7.53 -6.24 6.04
CA TRP A 194 -6.52 -5.54 6.83
C TRP A 194 -6.76 -4.03 6.89
N THR A 195 -7.11 -3.39 5.76
CA THR A 195 -7.44 -1.96 5.74
C THR A 195 -8.64 -1.64 6.65
N ILE A 196 -9.68 -2.48 6.66
CA ILE A 196 -10.85 -2.29 7.54
C ILE A 196 -10.47 -2.49 9.00
N LEU A 197 -9.73 -3.56 9.33
CA LEU A 197 -9.30 -3.89 10.69
C LEU A 197 -8.42 -2.78 11.28
N MET A 198 -7.46 -2.26 10.52
CA MET A 198 -6.60 -1.17 10.99
C MET A 198 -7.39 0.12 11.27
N PHE A 199 -8.43 0.40 10.47
CA PHE A 199 -9.33 1.52 10.76
C PHE A 199 -10.14 1.29 12.04
N MET A 200 -10.69 0.09 12.22
CA MET A 200 -11.44 -0.27 13.43
C MET A 200 -10.57 -0.20 14.69
N LEU A 201 -9.35 -0.72 14.63
CA LEU A 201 -8.38 -0.64 15.73
C LEU A 201 -8.01 0.81 16.05
N TRP A 202 -7.74 1.62 15.02
CA TRP A 202 -7.51 3.06 15.20
C TRP A 202 -8.72 3.74 15.87
N HIS A 203 -9.94 3.40 15.46
CA HIS A 203 -11.15 3.97 16.04
C HIS A 203 -11.32 3.55 17.51
N GLN A 204 -11.05 2.29 17.86
CA GLN A 204 -11.06 1.80 19.24
C GLN A 204 -10.04 2.53 20.13
N ILE A 205 -8.85 2.83 19.61
CA ILE A 205 -7.80 3.53 20.36
C ILE A 205 -8.15 5.01 20.55
N PHE A 206 -8.52 5.71 19.47
CA PHE A 206 -8.56 7.18 19.46
C PHE A 206 -9.95 7.78 19.63
N ILE A 207 -11.01 7.09 19.21
CA ILE A 207 -12.39 7.60 19.26
C ILE A 207 -13.16 6.97 20.42
N GLU A 208 -13.20 5.63 20.47
CA GLU A 208 -13.92 4.90 21.51
C GLU A 208 -13.16 4.84 22.83
N LYS A 209 -11.83 4.87 22.75
CA LYS A 209 -10.90 4.69 23.88
C LYS A 209 -11.12 3.38 24.64
N THR A 210 -11.51 2.32 23.93
CA THR A 210 -11.70 0.96 24.45
C THR A 210 -10.39 0.17 24.49
N VAL A 211 -9.41 0.56 23.68
CA VAL A 211 -8.04 0.02 23.71
C VAL A 211 -7.10 1.10 24.23
N THR A 212 -6.43 0.83 25.35
CA THR A 212 -5.37 1.71 25.87
C THR A 212 -4.01 1.20 25.39
N VAL A 213 -3.29 2.03 24.64
CA VAL A 213 -1.91 1.74 24.24
C VAL A 213 -0.98 2.34 25.28
N HIS A 214 -0.31 1.49 26.04
CA HIS A 214 0.73 1.93 26.96
C HIS A 214 2.05 2.09 26.19
N PRO A 215 2.66 3.28 26.20
CA PRO A 215 4.00 3.46 25.65
C PRO A 215 5.01 2.86 26.62
N GLU A 216 5.13 1.53 26.69
CA GLU A 216 6.28 0.92 27.34
C GLU A 216 7.43 0.87 26.34
N PRO A 217 8.62 1.40 26.68
CA PRO A 217 9.81 1.14 25.88
C PRO A 217 10.06 -0.37 25.89
N ALA A 218 10.17 -0.97 24.70
CA ALA A 218 10.44 -2.41 24.54
C ALA A 218 11.76 -2.87 25.19
N PHE A 219 12.58 -1.93 25.67
CA PHE A 219 13.81 -2.19 26.41
C PHE A 219 13.59 -1.80 27.89
N GLN A 220 13.25 -2.78 28.72
CA GLN A 220 13.54 -2.69 30.14
C GLN A 220 15.05 -2.89 30.29
N VAL A 221 15.77 -1.82 30.65
CA VAL A 221 17.22 -1.86 30.95
C VAL A 221 17.42 -2.51 32.32
#